data_AF-A0AAX0WXY9-F1
#
_entry.id   AF-A0AAX0WXY9-F1
#
_cell.length_a   1.000
_cell.length_b   1.000
_cell.length_c   1.000
_cell.angle_alpha   90.00
_cell.angle_beta   90.00
_cell.angle_gamma   90.00
#
_symmetry.space_group_name_H-M   'P 1'
#
loop_
_entity.id
_entity.type
_entity.pdbx_description
1 polymer ?
#
loop_
_entity_poly.entity_id
_entity_poly.type
_entity_poly.pdbx_seq_one_letter_code
_entity_poly.pdbx_strand_id
1 'polypeptide(L)'
;MASAQAAGPLWIIQPATGNNPTQTVAENGTATMQYLVHNQSGKPKKLVIQPMAGISQTAPCQLAPKGQAGSTCTLNLAINGQALPRNGVHSGPVVCQANSDGSPNPNQCYQPSPANSLNITRGLAAGATINSLNF
;
A
#
# COMPACT_ATOMS: atom_id res chain seq x y z
N MET A 1 -11.90 -24.56 26.41
CA MET A 1 -11.96 -23.66 25.23
C MET A 1 -10.54 -23.26 24.88
N ALA A 2 -9.96 -23.83 23.83
CA ALA A 2 -8.62 -23.45 23.39
C ALA A 2 -8.73 -22.16 22.57
N SER A 3 -8.27 -21.04 23.12
CA SER A 3 -8.01 -19.84 22.34
C SER A 3 -6.84 -20.14 21.42
N ALA A 4 -7.08 -20.34 20.13
CA ALA A 4 -6.01 -20.36 19.15
C ALA A 4 -5.37 -18.96 19.14
N GLN A 5 -4.23 -18.77 19.82
CA GLN A 5 -3.42 -17.59 19.61
C GLN A 5 -2.81 -17.69 18.21
N ALA A 6 -3.49 -17.13 17.21
CA ALA A 6 -2.86 -16.88 15.93
C ALA A 6 -1.60 -16.05 16.20
N ALA A 7 -0.44 -16.57 15.80
CA ALA A 7 0.79 -15.80 15.87
C ALA A 7 0.56 -14.46 15.15
N GLY A 8 0.96 -13.36 15.78
CA GLY A 8 0.82 -12.01 15.21
C GLY A 8 1.48 -11.90 13.83
N PRO A 9 1.16 -10.83 13.07
CA PRO A 9 1.67 -10.68 11.71
C PRO A 9 3.21 -10.61 11.71
N LEU A 10 3.83 -11.23 10.71
CA LEU A 10 5.30 -11.26 10.60
C LEU A 10 5.89 -9.89 10.25
N TRP A 11 5.08 -8.94 9.81
CA TRP A 11 5.43 -7.54 9.66
C TRP A 11 4.20 -6.64 9.87
N ILE A 12 4.44 -5.40 10.26
CA ILE A 12 3.42 -4.37 10.47
C ILE A 12 3.55 -3.31 9.39
N ILE A 13 2.43 -2.77 8.91
CA ILE A 13 2.36 -1.79 7.84
C ILE A 13 1.57 -0.58 8.35
N GLN A 14 2.19 0.60 8.33
CA GLN A 14 1.60 1.85 8.83
C GLN A 14 1.95 3.01 7.90
N PRO A 15 1.09 4.03 7.73
CA PRO A 15 1.44 5.22 6.97
C PRO A 15 2.70 5.85 7.56
N ALA A 16 3.62 6.28 6.70
CA ALA A 16 4.79 7.03 7.14
C ALA A 16 4.35 8.39 7.71
N THR A 17 5.12 8.93 8.65
CA THR A 17 4.84 10.24 9.26
C THR A 17 4.62 11.32 8.19
N GLY A 18 3.55 12.09 8.34
CA GLY A 18 3.18 13.15 7.39
C GLY A 18 2.48 12.67 6.11
N ASN A 19 2.29 11.37 5.91
CA ASN A 19 1.51 10.85 4.81
C ASN A 19 0.06 10.55 5.24
N ASN A 20 -0.90 10.96 4.41
CA ASN A 20 -2.31 10.65 4.60
C ASN A 20 -2.74 9.54 3.62
N PRO A 21 -3.18 8.36 4.11
CA PRO A 21 -3.64 7.28 3.23
C PRO A 21 -4.97 7.60 2.55
N THR A 22 -5.66 8.68 2.93
CA THR A 22 -6.89 9.17 2.28
C THR A 22 -6.61 10.39 1.42
N GLN A 23 -6.78 10.28 0.10
CA GLN A 23 -6.56 11.39 -0.83
C GLN A 23 -7.42 11.26 -2.09
N THR A 24 -7.62 12.39 -2.77
CA THR A 24 -8.23 12.42 -4.10
C THR A 24 -7.14 12.66 -5.14
N VAL A 25 -7.08 11.80 -6.16
CA VAL A 25 -6.13 11.92 -7.27
C VAL A 25 -6.92 12.19 -8.54
N ALA A 26 -6.65 13.32 -9.19
CA ALA A 26 -7.27 13.67 -10.46
C ALA A 26 -7.03 12.56 -11.50
N GLU A 27 -8.00 12.29 -12.36
CA GLU A 27 -7.88 11.21 -13.33
C GLU A 27 -6.74 11.38 -14.34
N ASN A 28 -6.21 12.59 -14.52
CA ASN A 28 -5.03 12.88 -15.35
C ASN A 28 -3.78 13.17 -14.50
N GLY A 29 -3.87 13.00 -13.18
CA GLY A 29 -2.82 13.31 -12.22
C GLY A 29 -2.07 12.09 -11.72
N THR A 30 -1.03 12.35 -10.94
CA THR A 30 -0.27 11.35 -10.21
C THR A 30 -0.11 11.77 -8.76
N ALA A 31 0.13 10.79 -7.89
CA ALA A 31 0.44 11.03 -6.48
C ALA A 31 1.42 9.97 -5.98
N THR A 32 1.99 10.23 -4.80
CA THR A 32 2.81 9.26 -4.09
C THR A 32 2.23 8.98 -2.71
N MET A 33 2.51 7.80 -2.19
CA MET A 33 2.10 7.38 -0.86
C MET A 33 3.17 6.50 -0.24
N GLN A 34 3.55 6.77 1.01
CA GLN A 34 4.59 6.04 1.72
C GLN A 34 4.06 5.31 2.98
N TYR A 35 4.36 4.02 3.07
CA TYR A 35 4.14 3.23 4.27
C TYR A 35 5.48 2.85 4.91
N LEU A 36 5.53 2.80 6.23
CA LEU A 36 6.58 2.10 6.96
C LEU A 36 6.18 0.65 7.15
N VAL A 37 7.09 -0.25 6.80
CA VAL A 37 6.93 -1.68 7.03
C VAL A 37 7.99 -2.14 8.02
N HIS A 38 7.57 -2.70 9.14
CA HIS A 38 8.44 -3.15 10.21
C HIS A 38 8.41 -4.68 10.33
N ASN A 39 9.57 -5.32 10.28
CA ASN A 39 9.68 -6.77 10.42
C ASN A 39 9.51 -7.19 11.88
N GLN A 40 8.51 -8.03 12.14
CA GLN A 40 8.25 -8.62 13.46
C GLN A 40 8.88 -10.01 13.60
N SER A 41 9.50 -10.54 12.54
CA SER A 41 10.09 -11.88 12.53
C SER A 41 11.61 -11.86 12.70
N GLY A 42 12.17 -12.97 13.20
CA GLY A 42 13.63 -13.17 13.30
C GLY A 42 14.32 -13.49 11.97
N LYS A 43 13.63 -13.39 10.83
CA LYS A 43 14.18 -13.70 9.50
C LYS A 43 14.10 -12.48 8.60
N PRO A 44 15.05 -12.27 7.68
CA PRO A 44 14.94 -11.21 6.70
C PRO A 44 13.72 -11.41 5.80
N LYS A 45 13.18 -10.31 5.28
CA LYS A 45 12.00 -10.30 4.40
C LYS A 45 12.31 -9.52 3.14
N LYS A 46 11.73 -9.96 2.04
CA LYS A 46 11.64 -9.21 0.79
C LYS A 46 10.16 -9.12 0.47
N LEU A 47 9.62 -7.92 0.51
CA LEU A 47 8.18 -7.70 0.44
C LEU A 47 7.81 -6.97 -0.85
N VAL A 48 6.70 -7.39 -1.44
CA VAL A 48 6.10 -6.82 -2.66
C VAL A 48 4.60 -6.66 -2.46
N ILE A 49 3.98 -5.66 -3.09
CA ILE A 49 2.52 -5.52 -3.06
C ILE A 49 1.84 -6.55 -3.97
N GLN A 50 0.60 -6.93 -3.64
CA GLN A 50 -0.29 -7.51 -4.65
C GLN A 50 -0.58 -6.47 -5.75
N PRO A 51 -0.81 -6.91 -7.00
CA PRO A 51 -1.20 -5.99 -8.06
C PRO A 51 -2.43 -5.16 -7.67
N MET A 52 -2.34 -3.85 -7.84
CA MET A 52 -3.42 -2.90 -7.56
C MET A 52 -3.58 -1.98 -8.76
N ALA A 53 -4.79 -1.86 -9.30
CA ALA A 53 -5.03 -1.03 -10.48
C ALA A 53 -4.65 0.44 -10.20
N GLY A 54 -3.77 0.99 -11.05
CA GLY A 54 -3.27 2.36 -10.93
C GLY A 54 -2.30 2.61 -9.77
N ILE A 55 -1.87 1.58 -9.04
CA ILE A 55 -0.96 1.71 -7.90
C ILE A 55 0.19 0.70 -8.07
N SER A 56 1.42 1.20 -8.05
CA SER A 56 2.62 0.36 -8.13
C SER A 56 3.59 0.70 -7.01
N GLN A 57 4.29 -0.30 -6.49
CA GLN A 57 5.45 -0.03 -5.66
C GLN A 57 6.64 0.37 -6.55
N THR A 58 7.44 1.33 -6.12
CA THR A 58 8.61 1.75 -6.91
C THR A 58 9.82 0.85 -6.72
N ALA A 59 9.92 0.16 -5.58
CA ALA A 59 10.96 -0.82 -5.28
C ALA A 59 10.47 -1.87 -4.26
N PRO A 60 11.01 -3.10 -4.28
CA PRO A 60 10.78 -4.08 -3.23
C PRO A 60 11.26 -3.58 -1.86
N CYS A 61 10.50 -3.90 -0.82
CA CYS A 61 10.86 -3.55 0.55
C CYS A 61 11.71 -4.67 1.16
N GLN A 62 13.00 -4.41 1.35
CA GLN A 62 13.95 -5.34 1.95
C GLN A 62 14.09 -5.04 3.43
N LEU A 63 13.95 -6.07 4.27
CA LEU A 63 13.97 -5.94 5.72
C LEU A 63 14.97 -6.92 6.31
N ALA A 64 15.85 -6.42 7.18
CA ALA A 64 16.64 -7.24 8.08
C ALA A 64 15.74 -7.90 9.16
N PRO A 65 16.23 -8.92 9.88
CA PRO A 65 15.54 -9.47 11.05
C PRO A 65 15.12 -8.41 12.06
N LYS A 66 14.04 -8.68 12.82
CA LYS A 66 13.56 -7.81 13.90
C LYS A 66 14.69 -7.39 14.84
N GLY A 67 14.74 -6.10 15.17
CA GLY A 67 15.73 -5.52 16.09
C GLY A 67 17.10 -5.22 15.47
N GLN A 68 17.32 -5.56 14.20
CA GLN A 68 18.53 -5.18 13.47
C GLN A 68 18.37 -3.85 12.75
N ALA A 69 19.49 -3.21 12.40
CA ALA A 69 19.51 -2.10 11.46
C ALA A 69 18.89 -2.55 10.13
N GLY A 70 17.97 -1.76 9.57
CA GLY A 70 17.21 -2.14 8.38
C GLY A 70 16.02 -3.09 8.65
N SER A 71 15.62 -3.30 9.90
CA SER A 71 14.38 -4.02 10.25
C SER A 71 13.09 -3.24 9.89
N THR A 72 13.25 -2.02 9.40
CA THR A 72 12.17 -1.17 8.87
C THR A 72 12.56 -0.69 7.47
N CYS A 73 11.59 -0.62 6.57
CA CYS A 73 11.77 0.00 5.25
C CYS A 73 10.55 0.85 4.89
N THR A 74 10.79 1.86 4.05
CA THR A 74 9.74 2.70 3.47
C THR A 74 9.24 2.10 2.16
N LEU A 75 8.00 1.60 2.17
CA LEU A 75 7.26 1.18 0.98
C LEU A 75 6.73 2.42 0.26
N ASN A 76 7.31 2.74 -0.89
CA ASN A 76 6.90 3.84 -1.74
C ASN A 76 5.92 3.34 -2.80
N LEU A 77 4.73 3.93 -2.85
CA LEU A 77 3.69 3.67 -3.82
C LEU A 77 3.56 4.86 -4.77
N ALA A 78 3.60 4.59 -6.06
CA ALA A 78 3.25 5.53 -7.11
C ALA A 78 1.79 5.28 -7.52
N ILE A 79 1.02 6.37 -7.59
CA ILE A 79 -0.40 6.35 -7.93
C ILE A 79 -0.57 7.08 -9.27
N ASN A 80 -1.19 6.41 -10.24
CA ASN A 80 -1.53 6.95 -11.54
C ASN A 80 -3.06 7.07 -11.68
N GLY A 81 -3.57 8.31 -11.66
CA GLY A 81 -4.99 8.61 -11.73
C GLY A 81 -5.69 8.07 -12.98
N GLN A 82 -4.98 7.97 -14.10
CA GLN A 82 -5.55 7.47 -15.36
C GLN A 82 -5.88 5.98 -15.29
N ALA A 83 -5.09 5.23 -14.53
CA ALA A 83 -5.22 3.79 -14.36
C ALA A 83 -6.02 3.41 -13.10
N LEU A 84 -6.47 4.38 -12.29
CA LEU A 84 -7.33 4.13 -11.15
C LEU A 84 -8.73 3.66 -11.62
N PRO A 85 -9.36 2.72 -10.90
CA PRO A 85 -10.77 2.41 -11.11
C PRO A 85 -11.66 3.64 -10.93
N ARG A 86 -12.82 3.66 -11.61
CA ARG A 86 -13.80 4.75 -11.50
C ARG A 86 -14.23 5.01 -10.05
N ASN A 87 -14.40 3.95 -9.28
CA ASN A 87 -14.78 4.02 -7.87
C ASN A 87 -13.57 4.22 -6.94
N GLY A 88 -12.36 4.45 -7.44
CA GLY A 88 -11.17 4.56 -6.61
C GLY A 88 -10.69 3.22 -6.04
N VAL A 89 -9.85 3.30 -5.01
CA VAL A 89 -9.26 2.18 -4.28
C VAL A 89 -9.44 2.43 -2.79
N HIS A 90 -10.06 1.51 -2.07
CA HIS A 90 -10.44 1.70 -0.66
C HIS A 90 -9.98 0.54 0.24
N SER A 91 -8.83 -0.07 -0.10
CA SER A 91 -8.26 -1.20 0.61
C SER A 91 -6.74 -1.26 0.45
N GLY A 92 -6.08 -2.08 1.28
CA GLY A 92 -4.65 -2.36 1.17
C GLY A 92 -3.74 -1.21 1.63
N PRO A 93 -2.48 -1.14 1.15
CA PRO A 93 -1.86 -2.11 0.25
C PRO A 93 -1.72 -3.49 0.91
N VAL A 94 -2.02 -4.55 0.17
CA VAL A 94 -1.70 -5.91 0.61
C VAL A 94 -0.24 -6.18 0.28
N VAL A 95 0.57 -6.38 1.30
CA VAL A 95 2.01 -6.58 1.20
C VAL A 95 2.33 -8.04 1.50
N CYS A 96 2.97 -8.71 0.54
CA CYS A 96 3.27 -10.13 0.58
C CYS A 96 4.78 -10.38 0.59
N GLN A 97 5.18 -11.53 1.13
CA GLN A 97 6.52 -12.06 0.89
C GLN A 97 6.71 -12.28 -0.61
N ALA A 98 7.82 -11.83 -1.17
CA ALA A 98 8.19 -12.13 -2.55
C ALA A 98 8.65 -13.59 -2.67
N ASN A 99 8.15 -14.26 -3.70
CA ASN A 99 8.68 -15.51 -4.22
C ASN A 99 10.06 -15.29 -4.88
N SER A 100 10.74 -16.37 -5.25
CA SER A 100 12.05 -16.30 -5.90
C SER A 100 12.03 -15.56 -7.24
N ASP A 101 10.91 -15.60 -7.95
CA ASP A 101 10.66 -14.86 -9.21
C ASP A 101 10.24 -13.39 -9.00
N GLY A 102 10.09 -12.96 -7.74
CA GLY A 102 9.64 -11.61 -7.38
C GLY A 102 8.12 -11.43 -7.31
N SER A 103 7.33 -12.46 -7.64
CA SER A 103 5.87 -12.42 -7.51
C SER A 103 5.43 -12.42 -6.04
N PRO A 104 4.25 -11.86 -5.71
CA PRO A 104 3.71 -11.92 -4.35
C PRO A 104 3.28 -13.35 -3.99
N ASN A 105 3.73 -13.86 -2.84
CA ASN A 105 3.24 -15.12 -2.28
C ASN A 105 1.88 -14.90 -1.58
N PRO A 106 0.76 -15.39 -2.14
CA PRO A 106 -0.58 -15.15 -1.59
C PRO A 106 -0.80 -15.77 -0.20
N ASN A 107 0.01 -16.78 0.18
CA ASN A 107 -0.10 -17.44 1.47
C ASN A 107 0.59 -16.68 2.60
N GLN A 108 1.32 -15.60 2.29
CA GLN A 108 2.09 -14.85 3.27
C GLN A 108 1.97 -13.36 3.01
N CYS A 109 0.75 -12.85 3.18
CA CYS A 109 0.40 -11.45 2.99
C CYS A 109 -0.21 -10.85 4.26
N TYR A 110 0.07 -9.57 4.48
CA TYR A 110 -0.60 -8.77 5.49
C TYR A 110 -0.97 -7.42 4.88
N GLN A 111 -1.95 -6.76 5.49
CA GLN A 111 -2.38 -5.41 5.12
C GLN A 111 -2.44 -4.53 6.38
N PRO A 112 -2.47 -3.20 6.23
CA PRO A 112 -2.71 -2.29 7.35
C PRO A 112 -4.03 -2.59 8.06
N SER A 113 -4.21 -1.99 9.24
CA SER A 113 -5.54 -1.93 9.85
C SER A 113 -6.52 -1.17 8.95
N PRO A 114 -7.84 -1.36 9.11
CA PRO A 114 -8.84 -0.61 8.32
C PRO A 114 -8.64 0.92 8.38
N ALA A 115 -8.27 1.46 9.54
CA ALA A 115 -8.00 2.89 9.72
C ALA A 115 -6.78 3.41 8.94
N ASN A 116 -5.84 2.52 8.61
CA ASN A 116 -4.61 2.83 7.88
C ASN A 116 -4.65 2.34 6.43
N SER A 117 -5.80 1.85 5.98
CA SER A 117 -5.97 1.34 4.62
C SER A 117 -5.90 2.47 3.61
N LEU A 118 -5.36 2.15 2.44
CA LEU A 118 -5.25 3.09 1.34
C LEU A 118 -6.63 3.43 0.80
N ASN A 119 -6.95 4.72 0.77
CA ASN A 119 -8.25 5.26 0.41
C ASN A 119 -8.07 6.38 -0.64
N ILE A 120 -8.00 5.97 -1.91
CA ILE A 120 -7.82 6.87 -3.05
C ILE A 120 -9.14 7.04 -3.77
N THR A 121 -9.63 8.26 -3.78
CA THR A 121 -10.75 8.65 -4.65
C THR A 121 -10.21 9.13 -5.99
N ARG A 122 -10.78 8.66 -7.10
CA ARG A 122 -10.47 9.18 -8.44
C ARG A 122 -11.27 10.47 -8.66
N GLY A 123 -10.57 11.59 -8.75
CA GLY A 123 -11.15 12.91 -9.02
C GLY A 123 -11.28 13.22 -10.51
N LEU A 124 -11.99 14.30 -10.84
CA LEU A 124 -12.01 14.86 -12.19
C LEU A 124 -10.61 15.29 -12.64
N ALA A 125 -10.43 15.41 -13.95
CA ALA A 125 -9.19 15.90 -14.51
C ALA A 125 -8.87 17.30 -13.94
N ALA A 126 -7.64 17.49 -13.49
CA ALA A 126 -7.18 18.80 -13.06
C ALA A 126 -7.26 19.75 -14.27
N GLY A 127 -8.02 20.84 -14.12
CA GLY A 127 -8.29 21.81 -15.18
C GLY A 127 -9.60 21.62 -15.94
N ALA A 128 -10.45 20.65 -15.56
CA ALA A 128 -11.82 20.59 -16.08
C ALA A 128 -12.65 21.77 -15.55
N THR A 129 -12.85 22.80 -16.38
CA THR A 129 -13.85 23.84 -16.12
C THR A 129 -15.24 23.23 -16.27
N ILE A 130 -16.01 23.19 -15.19
CA ILE A 130 -17.42 22.81 -15.23
C ILE A 130 -18.17 24.00 -15.84
N ASN A 131 -18.38 24.00 -17.16
CA ASN A 131 -19.47 24.80 -17.72
C ASN A 131 -20.78 24.09 -17.37
N SER A 132 -21.32 24.39 -16.19
CA SER A 132 -22.69 24.02 -15.85
C SER A 132 -23.63 24.71 -16.84
N LEU A 133 -24.08 23.98 -17.85
CA LEU A 133 -25.28 24.35 -18.59
C LEU A 133 -26.46 23.89 -17.74
N ASN A 134 -27.12 24.86 -17.10
CA ASN A 134 -28.45 24.67 -16.51
C ASN A 134 -29.41 24.23 -17.63
N PHE A 135 -30.12 23.12 -17.41
CA PHE A 135 -31.32 22.78 -18.17
C PHE A 135 -32.53 23.49 -17.56
#